data_AF-A0A165ILB1-F1
#
_entry.id   AF-A0A165ILB1-F1
#
_cell.length_a   1.000
_cell.length_b   1.000
_cell.length_c   1.000
_cell.angle_alpha   90.00
_cell.angle_beta   90.00
_cell.angle_gamma   90.00
#
_symmetry.space_group_name_H-M   'P 1'
#
loop_
_entity.id
_entity.type
_entity.pdbx_description
1 polymer ?
#
loop_
_entity_poly.entity_id
_entity_poly.type
_entity_poly.pdbx_seq_one_letter_code
_entity_poly.pdbx_strand_id
1 'polypeptide(L)'
;MACPLIWNRKPGLYAVGNTPAVSLVDFVPPEDPATVLLLGCGDARNILFTVYNDEPAATSPRNIILFALLADGDLTDEKLTILWTVYYHWRIDEPSIACLVDICTKLHAASASFDTWNGSCYGGWLRICSTSTLSQLRECWSFYLANSAASGNETARWERAAKETYSSHISPLTITHFDPSAGGPLWEILERDKTLDTLHTDYWTHGVVTAFKSTASATAALRVNPTFLHSIGGETFPLNWALEPSRGFHLAEALVDPSSDTSYAERCSSVAVQQFKRWCLAFRAARDRVVVRMFCGHAAAFCAALRERRPTDPILTAPWSPHVLALDGGDYDSGSHVPAPRHFRTIDTSNISDTLGVLNVLLFARPLLSNLQRSVLYTETMQSTGDDATRSLVHYLAGDVATTSLLLGIAPLSLLQGFSSQSNMHDICAVLSPRSCPLLQFRERQGWILPPSAASSNLRFDPSHLATAVHKVYLHMTAYEEQTTLTHFPGDWRQWRLQYGRESFVVLLAAVRKKVLDGSMWQQTMRVLLSRITSGTDQRSKMALSYYQDLLLHLFLLDLDDTLWCYPDFIRYVPYPIRKEETIFRDWNVVPAAVSRGPPSQRIPI
;
A
#
# COMPACT_ATOMS: atom_id res chain seq x y z
N MET A 1 -4.93 -3.43 15.73
CA MET A 1 -4.20 -3.50 14.45
C MET A 1 -3.12 -2.43 14.49
N ALA A 2 -1.88 -2.79 14.11
CA ALA A 2 -0.66 -2.05 14.41
C ALA A 2 -0.42 -0.70 13.67
N CYS A 3 -1.47 0.05 13.37
CA CYS A 3 -1.43 1.37 12.71
C CYS A 3 -2.42 2.32 13.43
N PRO A 4 -2.10 3.62 13.63
CA PRO A 4 -3.01 4.57 14.25
C PRO A 4 -4.37 4.72 13.53
N LEU A 5 -5.45 4.86 14.31
CA LEU A 5 -6.81 5.05 13.79
C LEU A 5 -7.04 6.50 13.33
N ILE A 6 -6.62 6.81 12.11
CA ILE A 6 -6.81 8.12 11.47
C ILE A 6 -8.14 8.14 10.70
N TRP A 7 -8.93 9.21 10.86
CA TRP A 7 -10.08 9.48 9.99
C TRP A 7 -9.68 10.42 8.86
N ASN A 8 -9.42 9.87 7.66
CA ASN A 8 -9.11 10.69 6.49
C ASN A 8 -10.39 11.34 5.93
N ARG A 9 -10.47 12.68 5.99
CA ARG A 9 -11.63 13.46 5.51
C ARG A 9 -11.67 13.65 3.98
N LYS A 10 -10.56 13.41 3.27
CA LYS A 10 -10.43 13.54 1.81
C LYS A 10 -9.47 12.45 1.28
N PRO A 11 -9.89 11.18 1.23
CA PRO A 11 -9.06 10.10 0.70
C PRO A 11 -8.80 10.29 -0.80
N GLY A 12 -7.54 10.59 -1.15
CA GLY A 12 -7.11 10.73 -2.54
C GLY A 12 -7.16 9.39 -3.28
N LEU A 13 -7.78 9.38 -4.47
CA LEU A 13 -7.87 8.23 -5.35
C LEU A 13 -6.62 8.14 -6.24
N TYR A 14 -5.76 7.17 -5.93
CA TYR A 14 -4.62 6.77 -6.77
C TYR A 14 -5.10 5.79 -7.85
N ALA A 15 -5.87 6.31 -8.82
CA ALA A 15 -6.52 5.51 -9.87
C ALA A 15 -5.55 4.93 -10.92
N VAL A 16 -4.35 5.49 -10.99
CA VAL A 16 -3.22 5.20 -11.89
C VAL A 16 -1.95 5.44 -11.06
N GLY A 17 -0.91 4.63 -11.26
CA GLY A 17 0.36 4.78 -10.54
C GLY A 17 1.26 5.87 -11.13
N ASN A 18 2.14 6.42 -10.30
CA ASN A 18 2.93 7.63 -10.58
C ASN A 18 4.43 7.42 -10.84
N THR A 19 4.89 6.17 -10.90
CA THR A 19 6.29 5.76 -11.13
C THR A 19 6.37 4.76 -12.30
N PRO A 20 7.52 4.41 -12.89
CA PRO A 20 7.56 3.40 -13.96
C PRO A 20 7.08 2.02 -13.49
N ALA A 21 6.54 1.24 -14.42
CA ALA A 21 6.20 -0.16 -14.17
C ALA A 21 7.46 -0.95 -13.75
N VAL A 22 7.25 -2.01 -12.97
CA VAL A 22 8.30 -2.94 -12.53
C VAL A 22 7.82 -4.36 -12.73
N SER A 23 8.75 -5.25 -13.09
CA SER A 23 8.47 -6.68 -13.13
C SER A 23 8.39 -7.20 -11.70
N LEU A 24 7.40 -8.07 -11.47
CA LEU A 24 7.08 -8.61 -10.16
C LEU A 24 7.72 -9.99 -9.94
N VAL A 25 8.54 -10.44 -10.89
CA VAL A 25 9.18 -11.76 -10.90
C VAL A 25 10.68 -11.71 -11.16
N ASP A 26 11.32 -10.52 -11.14
CA ASP A 26 12.77 -10.29 -11.32
C ASP A 26 13.70 -11.20 -10.47
N PHE A 27 13.18 -11.77 -9.38
CA PHE A 27 13.90 -12.68 -8.48
C PHE A 27 13.40 -14.13 -8.54
N VAL A 28 12.25 -14.39 -9.15
CA VAL A 28 11.73 -15.75 -9.37
C VAL A 28 12.46 -16.36 -10.57
N PRO A 29 12.99 -17.59 -10.49
CA PRO A 29 13.49 -18.30 -11.66
C PRO A 29 12.36 -18.49 -12.70
N PRO A 30 12.59 -18.31 -14.01
CA PRO A 30 11.54 -18.50 -15.03
C PRO A 30 10.88 -19.89 -15.03
N GLU A 31 11.62 -20.91 -14.57
CA GLU A 31 11.15 -22.28 -14.37
C GLU A 31 10.29 -22.52 -13.11
N ASP A 32 10.21 -21.54 -12.20
CA ASP A 32 9.49 -21.61 -10.92
C ASP A 32 8.14 -20.86 -11.00
N PRO A 33 7.02 -21.42 -10.50
CA PRO A 33 5.73 -20.72 -10.49
C PRO A 33 5.75 -19.49 -9.59
N ALA A 34 5.41 -18.33 -10.15
CA ALA A 34 5.32 -17.07 -9.42
C ALA A 34 4.12 -17.06 -8.47
N THR A 35 4.37 -16.69 -7.20
CA THR A 35 3.31 -16.32 -6.25
C THR A 35 3.58 -14.91 -5.76
N VAL A 36 2.72 -13.97 -6.18
CA VAL A 36 2.89 -12.54 -5.93
C VAL A 36 1.75 -12.01 -5.05
N LEU A 37 2.10 -11.25 -4.01
CA LEU A 37 1.17 -10.46 -3.20
C LEU A 37 1.41 -8.98 -3.49
N LEU A 38 0.38 -8.27 -3.93
CA LEU A 38 0.41 -6.83 -4.14
C LEU A 38 -0.43 -6.13 -3.07
N LEU A 39 0.17 -5.16 -2.37
CA LEU A 39 -0.48 -4.42 -1.28
C LEU A 39 -0.48 -2.92 -1.64
N GLY A 40 -1.67 -2.33 -1.73
CA GLY A 40 -1.83 -0.92 -2.11
C GLY A 40 -1.63 -0.61 -3.61
N CYS A 41 -1.34 -1.61 -4.45
CA CYS A 41 -1.19 -1.43 -5.89
C CYS A 41 -2.56 -1.15 -6.56
N GLY A 42 -2.89 0.12 -6.79
CA GLY A 42 -4.12 0.54 -7.46
C GLY A 42 -4.16 0.24 -8.96
N ASP A 43 -3.00 0.14 -9.63
CA ASP A 43 -2.84 0.11 -11.09
C ASP A 43 -2.43 -1.28 -11.61
N ALA A 44 -3.00 -1.69 -12.76
CA ALA A 44 -2.73 -2.96 -13.42
C ALA A 44 -1.36 -3.01 -14.11
N ARG A 45 -0.75 -1.85 -14.41
CA ARG A 45 0.47 -1.72 -15.22
C ARG A 45 1.61 -2.66 -14.80
N ASN A 46 1.83 -2.90 -13.50
CA ASN A 46 2.94 -3.75 -13.04
C ASN A 46 2.65 -5.21 -13.42
N ILE A 47 1.38 -5.63 -13.43
CA ILE A 47 0.97 -6.95 -13.92
C ILE A 47 1.15 -7.02 -15.42
N LEU A 48 0.67 -6.02 -16.17
CA LEU A 48 0.73 -6.00 -17.63
C LEU A 48 2.19 -5.97 -18.13
N PHE A 49 3.04 -5.13 -17.53
CA PHE A 49 4.48 -5.08 -17.79
C PHE A 49 5.19 -6.35 -17.30
N THR A 50 4.79 -6.94 -16.17
CA THR A 50 5.32 -8.27 -15.81
C THR A 50 4.98 -9.24 -16.93
N VAL A 51 3.72 -9.43 -17.30
CA VAL A 51 3.25 -10.39 -18.34
C VAL A 51 3.80 -10.12 -19.75
N TYR A 52 4.28 -8.91 -20.01
CA TYR A 52 5.03 -8.59 -21.23
C TYR A 52 6.48 -9.14 -21.24
N ASN A 53 7.07 -9.37 -20.05
CA ASN A 53 8.41 -9.93 -19.86
C ASN A 53 8.38 -11.40 -19.37
N ASP A 54 7.61 -11.72 -18.33
CA ASP A 54 7.52 -13.01 -17.58
C ASP A 54 6.14 -13.15 -16.84
N GLU A 55 5.85 -14.22 -16.09
CA GLU A 55 4.48 -14.56 -15.60
C GLU A 55 3.96 -13.81 -14.31
N PRO A 56 2.65 -13.86 -13.92
CA PRO A 56 1.81 -12.70 -13.50
C PRO A 56 1.53 -12.40 -11.97
N ALA A 57 0.73 -11.35 -11.69
CA ALA A 57 0.24 -10.89 -10.37
C ALA A 57 -1.21 -10.27 -10.38
N ALA A 58 -1.69 -9.62 -9.29
CA ALA A 58 -3.13 -9.22 -9.09
C ALA A 58 -3.41 -7.85 -8.38
N THR A 59 -4.47 -7.09 -8.74
CA THR A 59 -4.69 -5.66 -8.31
C THR A 59 -6.15 -5.22 -7.94
N SER A 60 -6.79 -4.23 -8.64
CA SER A 60 -7.89 -3.36 -8.10
C SER A 60 -9.22 -3.32 -8.91
N PRO A 61 -10.31 -2.69 -8.41
CA PRO A 61 -11.64 -2.66 -9.07
C PRO A 61 -11.68 -2.10 -10.51
N ARG A 62 -10.97 -1.01 -10.79
CA ARG A 62 -10.84 -0.46 -12.16
C ARG A 62 -10.10 -1.44 -13.08
N ASN A 63 -9.29 -2.29 -12.48
CA ASN A 63 -8.44 -3.24 -13.17
C ASN A 63 -9.23 -4.50 -13.52
N ILE A 64 -10.29 -4.84 -12.78
CA ILE A 64 -11.29 -5.82 -13.24
C ILE A 64 -11.93 -5.37 -14.55
N ILE A 65 -12.28 -4.09 -14.71
CA ILE A 65 -12.88 -3.58 -15.96
C ILE A 65 -11.89 -3.78 -17.12
N LEU A 66 -10.62 -3.38 -16.93
CA LEU A 66 -9.54 -3.61 -17.89
C LEU A 66 -9.36 -5.11 -18.21
N PHE A 67 -9.21 -5.95 -17.18
CA PHE A 67 -9.04 -7.40 -17.32
C PHE A 67 -10.26 -8.10 -17.95
N ALA A 68 -11.48 -7.63 -17.71
CA ALA A 68 -12.72 -8.19 -18.24
C ALA A 68 -12.97 -7.80 -19.71
N LEU A 69 -12.37 -6.71 -20.19
CA LEU A 69 -12.30 -6.34 -21.61
C LEU A 69 -11.18 -7.10 -22.38
N LEU A 70 -10.46 -8.05 -21.74
CA LEU A 70 -9.14 -8.55 -22.18
C LEU A 70 -8.85 -10.08 -22.28
N ALA A 71 -9.64 -11.13 -22.02
CA ALA A 71 -11.08 -11.40 -21.82
C ALA A 71 -12.02 -11.15 -23.01
N ASP A 72 -12.94 -10.18 -22.95
CA ASP A 72 -14.01 -10.09 -23.96
C ASP A 72 -13.46 -9.84 -25.39
N GLY A 73 -14.07 -10.46 -26.41
CA GLY A 73 -13.81 -10.34 -27.85
C GLY A 73 -12.35 -10.38 -28.37
N ASP A 74 -12.17 -10.09 -29.66
CA ASP A 74 -10.86 -9.85 -30.28
C ASP A 74 -10.24 -8.54 -29.80
N LEU A 75 -8.93 -8.33 -30.00
CA LEU A 75 -8.20 -7.11 -29.64
C LEU A 75 -7.63 -6.40 -30.87
N THR A 76 -8.47 -5.60 -31.55
CA THR A 76 -8.05 -4.70 -32.62
C THR A 76 -7.39 -3.43 -32.06
N ASP A 77 -6.70 -2.65 -32.90
CA ASP A 77 -6.01 -1.43 -32.45
C ASP A 77 -6.98 -0.35 -31.95
N GLU A 78 -8.17 -0.25 -32.55
CA GLU A 78 -9.24 0.65 -32.11
C GLU A 78 -9.71 0.26 -30.70
N LYS A 79 -9.88 -1.03 -30.44
CA LYS A 79 -10.28 -1.52 -29.11
C LYS A 79 -9.17 -1.36 -28.07
N LEU A 80 -7.90 -1.57 -28.45
CA LEU A 80 -6.76 -1.26 -27.59
C LEU A 80 -6.66 0.24 -27.28
N THR A 81 -7.12 1.10 -28.20
CA THR A 81 -7.21 2.56 -28.01
C THR A 81 -8.39 2.95 -27.10
N ILE A 82 -9.55 2.29 -27.24
CA ILE A 82 -10.69 2.43 -26.30
C ILE A 82 -10.29 1.94 -24.89
N LEU A 83 -9.57 0.83 -24.79
CA LEU A 83 -9.03 0.29 -23.53
C LEU A 83 -8.14 1.30 -22.80
N TRP A 84 -7.22 1.95 -23.52
CA TRP A 84 -6.40 3.03 -22.98
C TRP A 84 -7.28 4.18 -22.47
N THR A 85 -8.24 4.64 -23.28
CA THR A 85 -9.11 5.77 -22.96
C THR A 85 -9.99 5.50 -21.73
N VAL A 86 -10.65 4.35 -21.65
CA VAL A 86 -11.47 3.93 -20.49
C VAL A 86 -10.62 3.84 -19.21
N TYR A 87 -9.38 3.37 -19.32
CA TYR A 87 -8.53 3.10 -18.15
C TYR A 87 -7.72 4.30 -17.66
N TYR A 88 -7.18 5.13 -18.56
CA TYR A 88 -6.25 6.22 -18.22
C TYR A 88 -6.80 7.64 -18.37
N HIS A 89 -7.90 7.88 -19.08
CA HIS A 89 -8.43 9.24 -19.26
C HIS A 89 -9.60 9.55 -18.31
N TRP A 90 -9.53 10.69 -17.59
CA TRP A 90 -10.64 11.14 -16.74
C TRP A 90 -11.76 11.85 -17.53
N ARG A 91 -11.52 12.18 -18.80
CA ARG A 91 -12.56 12.48 -19.81
C ARG A 91 -12.47 11.47 -20.94
N ILE A 92 -13.62 10.94 -21.36
CA ILE A 92 -13.73 9.89 -22.37
C ILE A 92 -14.79 10.23 -23.43
N ASP A 93 -14.68 9.62 -24.59
CA ASP A 93 -15.63 9.78 -25.70
C ASP A 93 -16.81 8.81 -25.60
N GLU A 94 -17.88 9.07 -26.36
CA GLU A 94 -19.11 8.26 -26.30
C GLU A 94 -18.89 6.77 -26.69
N PRO A 95 -18.01 6.41 -27.66
CA PRO A 95 -17.61 5.01 -27.88
C PRO A 95 -16.99 4.34 -26.65
N SER A 96 -16.12 5.05 -25.92
CA SER A 96 -15.53 4.53 -24.67
C SER A 96 -16.56 4.42 -23.55
N ILE A 97 -17.55 5.31 -23.49
CA ILE A 97 -18.66 5.24 -22.53
C ILE A 97 -19.55 4.04 -22.84
N ALA A 98 -19.91 3.80 -24.11
CA ALA A 98 -20.68 2.63 -24.51
C ALA A 98 -19.96 1.32 -24.16
N CYS A 99 -18.65 1.25 -24.40
CA CYS A 99 -17.79 0.12 -24.01
C CYS A 99 -17.77 -0.09 -22.49
N LEU A 100 -17.63 0.98 -21.70
CA LEU A 100 -17.66 0.95 -20.24
C LEU A 100 -19.03 0.51 -19.68
N VAL A 101 -20.13 0.93 -20.31
CA VAL A 101 -21.51 0.54 -19.92
C VAL A 101 -21.75 -0.94 -20.18
N ASP A 102 -21.37 -1.46 -21.35
CA ASP A 102 -21.50 -2.88 -21.68
C ASP A 102 -20.76 -3.78 -20.69
N ILE A 103 -19.47 -3.51 -20.44
CA ILE A 103 -18.69 -4.35 -19.52
C ILE A 103 -19.11 -4.18 -18.05
N CYS A 104 -19.46 -2.97 -17.59
CA CYS A 104 -20.02 -2.80 -16.25
C CYS A 104 -21.36 -3.54 -16.10
N THR A 105 -22.18 -3.60 -17.15
CA THR A 105 -23.44 -4.38 -17.15
C THR A 105 -23.16 -5.89 -17.03
N LYS A 106 -22.20 -6.41 -17.80
CA LYS A 106 -21.75 -7.82 -17.72
C LYS A 106 -21.18 -8.17 -16.34
N LEU A 107 -20.33 -7.31 -15.78
CA LEU A 107 -19.73 -7.50 -14.45
C LEU A 107 -20.76 -7.38 -13.31
N HIS A 108 -21.69 -6.44 -13.40
CA HIS A 108 -22.82 -6.31 -12.46
C HIS A 108 -23.80 -7.49 -12.56
N ALA A 109 -23.98 -8.10 -13.73
CA ALA A 109 -24.74 -9.35 -13.86
C ALA A 109 -23.98 -10.53 -13.22
N ALA A 110 -22.69 -10.70 -13.52
CA ALA A 110 -21.87 -11.80 -13.02
C ALA A 110 -21.71 -11.78 -11.48
N SER A 111 -21.69 -10.61 -10.85
CA SER A 111 -21.47 -10.44 -9.40
C SER A 111 -22.74 -10.57 -8.54
N ALA A 112 -23.76 -11.31 -8.97
CA ALA A 112 -24.99 -11.52 -8.21
C ALA A 112 -24.78 -12.40 -6.96
N SER A 113 -23.90 -13.40 -7.07
CA SER A 113 -23.41 -14.23 -5.97
C SER A 113 -22.03 -14.79 -6.33
N PHE A 114 -21.37 -15.47 -5.39
CA PHE A 114 -20.16 -16.22 -5.71
C PHE A 114 -20.40 -17.33 -6.75
N ASP A 115 -21.56 -17.99 -6.73
CA ASP A 115 -21.89 -19.03 -7.72
C ASP A 115 -22.03 -18.43 -9.12
N THR A 116 -22.72 -17.28 -9.23
CA THR A 116 -22.83 -16.54 -10.51
C THR A 116 -21.47 -16.05 -10.99
N TRP A 117 -20.61 -15.57 -10.08
CA TRP A 117 -19.27 -15.11 -10.43
C TRP A 117 -18.39 -16.27 -10.90
N ASN A 118 -18.35 -17.36 -10.13
CA ASN A 118 -17.55 -18.55 -10.40
C ASN A 118 -18.00 -19.26 -11.70
N GLY A 119 -19.30 -19.27 -11.99
CA GLY A 119 -19.86 -19.79 -13.24
C GLY A 119 -19.70 -18.87 -14.47
N SER A 120 -19.18 -17.65 -14.31
CA SER A 120 -18.95 -16.71 -15.41
C SER A 120 -17.63 -16.97 -16.16
N CYS A 121 -17.48 -16.40 -17.36
CA CYS A 121 -16.22 -16.39 -18.11
C CYS A 121 -15.07 -15.65 -17.40
N TYR A 122 -15.37 -14.85 -16.37
CA TYR A 122 -14.38 -14.19 -15.51
C TYR A 122 -13.94 -15.10 -14.35
N GLY A 123 -14.88 -15.87 -13.78
CA GLY A 123 -14.70 -16.59 -12.52
C GLY A 123 -13.54 -17.57 -12.48
N GLY A 124 -13.24 -18.28 -13.58
CA GLY A 124 -12.19 -19.32 -13.60
C GLY A 124 -10.76 -18.81 -13.36
N TRP A 125 -10.51 -17.51 -13.52
CA TRP A 125 -9.16 -16.92 -13.51
C TRP A 125 -9.10 -15.59 -12.75
N LEU A 126 -10.17 -14.81 -12.76
CA LEU A 126 -10.34 -13.59 -11.98
C LEU A 126 -11.14 -13.91 -10.70
N ARG A 127 -10.43 -14.28 -9.64
CA ARG A 127 -11.00 -14.74 -8.36
C ARG A 127 -11.24 -13.55 -7.43
N ILE A 128 -12.24 -13.64 -6.55
CA ILE A 128 -12.53 -12.63 -5.52
C ILE A 128 -12.41 -13.29 -4.14
N CYS A 129 -11.66 -12.67 -3.24
CA CYS A 129 -11.25 -13.29 -1.98
C CYS A 129 -12.33 -13.32 -0.90
N SER A 130 -13.31 -12.40 -0.94
CA SER A 130 -14.35 -12.30 0.09
C SER A 130 -15.71 -11.81 -0.43
N THR A 131 -16.79 -12.19 0.25
CA THR A 131 -18.16 -11.69 -0.04
C THR A 131 -18.20 -10.17 0.08
N SER A 132 -17.54 -9.61 1.10
CA SER A 132 -17.41 -8.16 1.29
C SER A 132 -16.69 -7.46 0.13
N THR A 133 -15.76 -8.13 -0.55
CA THR A 133 -15.12 -7.59 -1.77
C THR A 133 -16.09 -7.66 -2.95
N LEU A 134 -16.81 -8.77 -3.12
CA LEU A 134 -17.79 -8.94 -4.20
C LEU A 134 -18.90 -7.87 -4.14
N SER A 135 -19.44 -7.58 -2.95
CA SER A 135 -20.45 -6.54 -2.75
C SER A 135 -19.93 -5.14 -3.09
N GLN A 136 -18.75 -4.75 -2.58
CA GLN A 136 -18.15 -3.45 -2.89
C GLN A 136 -17.84 -3.28 -4.39
N LEU A 137 -17.39 -4.36 -5.06
CA LEU A 137 -17.18 -4.35 -6.52
C LEU A 137 -18.50 -4.15 -7.28
N ARG A 138 -19.55 -4.88 -6.88
CA ARG A 138 -20.90 -4.73 -7.43
C ARG A 138 -21.42 -3.30 -7.28
N GLU A 139 -21.29 -2.71 -6.10
CA GLU A 139 -21.68 -1.33 -5.79
C GLU A 139 -20.93 -0.32 -6.67
N CYS A 140 -19.61 -0.50 -6.87
CA CYS A 140 -18.83 0.34 -7.80
C CYS A 140 -19.38 0.27 -9.23
N TRP A 141 -19.72 -0.92 -9.74
CA TRP A 141 -20.27 -1.06 -11.09
C TRP A 141 -21.69 -0.50 -11.22
N SER A 142 -22.54 -0.69 -10.23
CA SER A 142 -23.85 -0.02 -10.14
C SER A 142 -23.72 1.51 -10.19
N PHE A 143 -22.75 2.05 -9.44
CA PHE A 143 -22.45 3.49 -9.42
C PHE A 143 -21.94 3.98 -10.78
N TYR A 144 -21.03 3.25 -11.44
CA TYR A 144 -20.54 3.62 -12.77
C TYR A 144 -21.64 3.60 -13.82
N LEU A 145 -22.55 2.61 -13.78
CA LEU A 145 -23.70 2.53 -14.67
C LEU A 145 -24.65 3.72 -14.46
N ALA A 146 -25.01 4.04 -13.22
CA ALA A 146 -25.85 5.20 -12.92
C ALA A 146 -25.24 6.52 -13.44
N ASN A 147 -23.94 6.74 -13.20
CA ASN A 147 -23.26 7.98 -13.56
C ASN A 147 -22.85 8.07 -15.04
N SER A 148 -22.82 6.95 -15.77
CA SER A 148 -22.55 6.93 -17.22
C SER A 148 -23.62 7.65 -18.06
N ALA A 149 -24.83 7.83 -17.52
CA ALA A 149 -25.92 8.58 -18.13
C ALA A 149 -25.94 10.07 -17.73
N ALA A 150 -25.07 10.50 -16.80
CA ALA A 150 -25.10 11.85 -16.24
C ALA A 150 -24.82 12.94 -17.29
N SER A 151 -25.49 14.08 -17.12
CA SER A 151 -25.42 15.23 -18.03
C SER A 151 -25.72 16.55 -17.31
N GLY A 152 -25.39 17.67 -17.95
CA GLY A 152 -25.70 19.01 -17.43
C GLY A 152 -25.04 19.34 -16.09
N ASN A 153 -25.86 19.55 -15.05
CA ASN A 153 -25.42 20.06 -13.75
C ASN A 153 -24.41 19.14 -13.03
N GLU A 154 -24.56 17.82 -13.17
CA GLU A 154 -23.67 16.83 -12.52
C GLU A 154 -22.29 16.83 -13.18
N THR A 155 -22.26 16.79 -14.51
CA THR A 155 -21.00 16.91 -15.28
C THR A 155 -20.29 18.23 -14.96
N ALA A 156 -21.02 19.35 -14.91
CA ALA A 156 -20.48 20.65 -14.54
C ALA A 156 -20.01 20.73 -13.07
N ARG A 157 -20.60 19.96 -12.14
CA ARG A 157 -20.12 19.80 -10.76
C ARG A 157 -18.77 19.08 -10.73
N TRP A 158 -18.63 17.96 -11.46
CA TRP A 158 -17.38 17.19 -11.47
C TRP A 158 -16.25 17.90 -12.20
N GLU A 159 -16.52 18.58 -13.32
CA GLU A 159 -15.51 19.40 -14.00
C GLU A 159 -15.01 20.55 -13.13
N ARG A 160 -15.89 21.18 -12.34
CA ARG A 160 -15.49 22.21 -11.40
C ARG A 160 -14.59 21.62 -10.31
N ALA A 161 -14.98 20.49 -9.72
CA ALA A 161 -14.18 19.79 -8.72
C ALA A 161 -12.81 19.34 -9.25
N ALA A 162 -12.72 18.89 -10.52
CA ALA A 162 -11.44 18.58 -11.16
C ALA A 162 -10.54 19.82 -11.30
N LYS A 163 -11.10 20.95 -11.75
CA LYS A 163 -10.40 22.24 -11.85
C LYS A 163 -9.97 22.79 -10.49
N GLU A 164 -10.79 22.62 -9.45
CA GLU A 164 -10.49 22.98 -8.06
C GLU A 164 -9.37 22.09 -7.49
N THR A 165 -9.41 20.76 -7.72
CA THR A 165 -8.34 19.84 -7.30
C THR A 165 -7.01 20.19 -7.97
N TYR A 166 -7.00 20.51 -9.26
CA TYR A 166 -5.82 20.97 -9.99
C TYR A 166 -5.28 22.30 -9.43
N SER A 167 -6.11 23.35 -9.38
CA SER A 167 -5.67 24.71 -9.02
C SER A 167 -5.31 24.88 -7.54
N SER A 168 -5.88 24.07 -6.63
CA SER A 168 -5.57 24.15 -5.19
C SER A 168 -4.22 23.56 -4.79
N HIS A 169 -3.64 22.67 -5.61
CA HIS A 169 -2.33 22.06 -5.33
C HIS A 169 -1.20 22.68 -6.15
N ILE A 170 -1.53 23.38 -7.24
CA ILE A 170 -0.54 23.82 -8.22
C ILE A 170 0.01 25.21 -7.93
N SER A 171 1.33 25.23 -7.81
CA SER A 171 2.16 26.42 -7.74
C SER A 171 3.45 26.19 -8.53
N PRO A 172 4.24 27.23 -8.84
CA PRO A 172 5.59 27.07 -9.39
C PRO A 172 6.57 26.27 -8.51
N LEU A 173 6.19 25.90 -7.28
CA LEU A 173 6.94 25.03 -6.36
C LEU A 173 6.40 23.59 -6.32
N THR A 174 5.22 23.32 -6.88
CA THR A 174 4.58 21.98 -6.87
C THR A 174 4.64 21.26 -8.22
N ILE A 175 4.63 21.99 -9.35
CA ILE A 175 4.70 21.37 -10.68
C ILE A 175 6.09 20.77 -10.92
N THR A 176 7.14 21.46 -10.49
CA THR A 176 8.53 21.26 -10.95
C THR A 176 9.23 19.99 -10.48
N HIS A 177 8.54 19.07 -9.80
CA HIS A 177 9.15 17.97 -9.05
C HIS A 177 8.37 16.65 -9.16
N PHE A 178 8.06 16.23 -10.39
CA PHE A 178 7.61 14.87 -10.69
C PHE A 178 8.81 13.92 -10.81
N ASP A 179 8.73 12.74 -10.20
CA ASP A 179 9.74 11.67 -10.37
C ASP A 179 10.08 11.42 -11.86
N PRO A 180 11.34 11.69 -12.30
CA PRO A 180 11.78 11.54 -13.68
C PRO A 180 12.39 10.16 -13.98
N SER A 181 12.28 9.18 -13.07
CA SER A 181 12.77 7.80 -13.25
C SER A 181 12.24 7.12 -14.52
N ALA A 182 11.11 7.58 -15.05
CA ALA A 182 10.55 7.17 -16.34
C ALA A 182 11.49 7.41 -17.55
N GLY A 183 12.37 8.41 -17.48
CA GLY A 183 13.41 8.64 -18.49
C GLY A 183 14.60 7.68 -18.39
N GLY A 184 14.70 6.88 -17.31
CA GLY A 184 15.81 5.96 -17.09
C GLY A 184 17.17 6.69 -17.11
N PRO A 185 18.17 6.20 -17.87
CA PRO A 185 19.44 6.90 -18.05
C PRO A 185 19.32 8.29 -18.71
N LEU A 186 18.20 8.61 -19.36
CA LEU A 186 17.95 9.87 -20.07
C LEU A 186 17.04 10.84 -19.29
N TRP A 187 16.83 10.60 -17.99
CA TRP A 187 15.97 11.41 -17.10
C TRP A 187 16.24 12.93 -17.16
N GLU A 188 17.51 13.34 -17.34
CA GLU A 188 17.91 14.75 -17.44
C GLU A 188 17.22 15.51 -18.60
N ILE A 189 16.81 14.80 -19.66
CA ILE A 189 16.06 15.39 -20.79
C ILE A 189 14.63 15.75 -20.36
N LEU A 190 13.98 14.92 -19.53
CA LEU A 190 12.64 15.20 -19.02
C LEU A 190 12.60 16.48 -18.17
N GLU A 191 13.62 16.63 -17.32
CA GLU A 191 13.84 17.82 -16.47
C GLU A 191 14.16 19.07 -17.30
N ARG A 192 15.19 18.99 -18.17
CA ARG A 192 15.66 20.11 -18.99
C ARG A 192 14.55 20.72 -19.84
N ASP A 193 13.78 19.88 -20.52
CA ASP A 193 12.74 20.28 -21.46
C ASP A 193 11.35 20.37 -20.81
N LYS A 194 11.25 20.23 -19.47
CA LYS A 194 9.99 20.29 -18.70
C LYS A 194 8.89 19.38 -19.27
N THR A 195 9.29 18.17 -19.66
CA THR A 195 8.43 17.21 -20.36
C THR A 195 7.30 16.72 -19.45
N LEU A 196 7.59 16.49 -18.16
CA LEU A 196 6.60 16.06 -17.17
C LEU A 196 5.62 17.18 -16.79
N ASP A 197 6.11 18.42 -16.56
CA ASP A 197 5.27 19.62 -16.40
C ASP A 197 4.25 19.73 -17.56
N THR A 198 4.72 19.52 -18.80
CA THR A 198 3.92 19.62 -20.02
C THR A 198 2.86 18.53 -20.11
N LEU A 199 3.25 17.26 -19.93
CA LEU A 199 2.34 16.10 -19.91
C LEU A 199 1.24 16.27 -18.85
N HIS A 200 1.61 16.68 -17.63
CA HIS A 200 0.68 16.88 -16.53
C HIS A 200 -0.30 18.03 -16.80
N THR A 201 0.22 19.18 -17.28
CA THR A 201 -0.60 20.34 -17.65
C THR A 201 -1.61 20.00 -18.75
N ASP A 202 -1.19 19.26 -19.78
CA ASP A 202 -2.07 18.82 -20.85
C ASP A 202 -3.14 17.84 -20.34
N TYR A 203 -2.74 16.85 -19.56
CA TYR A 203 -3.64 15.83 -19.02
C TYR A 203 -4.75 16.42 -18.15
N TRP A 204 -4.45 17.42 -17.31
CA TRP A 204 -5.45 18.07 -16.46
C TRP A 204 -6.24 19.19 -17.14
N THR A 205 -5.73 19.77 -18.23
CA THR A 205 -6.46 20.75 -19.04
C THR A 205 -7.51 20.06 -19.93
N HIS A 206 -7.11 18.99 -20.63
CA HIS A 206 -7.93 18.31 -21.65
C HIS A 206 -8.67 17.09 -21.08
N GLY A 207 -8.08 16.38 -20.11
CA GLY A 207 -8.61 15.14 -19.52
C GLY A 207 -8.18 13.85 -20.24
N VAL A 208 -7.31 13.99 -21.24
CA VAL A 208 -6.67 12.93 -22.03
C VAL A 208 -5.16 13.18 -22.07
N VAL A 209 -4.32 12.17 -22.33
CA VAL A 209 -2.87 12.39 -22.45
C VAL A 209 -2.50 13.14 -23.75
N THR A 210 -1.33 13.78 -23.79
CA THR A 210 -0.89 14.68 -24.89
C THR A 210 -1.04 14.07 -26.29
N ALA A 211 -0.79 12.77 -26.49
CA ALA A 211 -0.96 12.11 -27.79
C ALA A 211 -2.40 12.14 -28.35
N PHE A 212 -3.41 12.35 -27.49
CA PHE A 212 -4.83 12.48 -27.87
C PHE A 212 -5.34 13.93 -27.84
N LYS A 213 -4.48 14.92 -27.52
CA LYS A 213 -4.86 16.32 -27.35
C LYS A 213 -5.50 16.92 -28.59
N SER A 214 -4.95 16.64 -29.78
CA SER A 214 -5.51 17.07 -31.07
C SER A 214 -6.92 16.51 -31.30
N THR A 215 -7.13 15.21 -31.06
CA THR A 215 -8.44 14.55 -31.13
C THR A 215 -9.43 15.13 -30.11
N ALA A 216 -9.00 15.40 -28.88
CA ALA A 216 -9.82 16.01 -27.84
C ALA A 216 -10.21 17.46 -28.18
N SER A 217 -9.29 18.27 -28.71
CA SER A 217 -9.60 19.62 -29.19
C SER A 217 -10.59 19.61 -30.38
N ALA A 218 -10.61 18.54 -31.17
CA ALA A 218 -11.59 18.34 -32.24
C ALA A 218 -12.94 17.77 -31.75
N THR A 219 -13.01 17.18 -30.54
CA THR A 219 -14.21 16.52 -30.01
C THR A 219 -14.78 17.25 -28.78
N ALA A 220 -15.62 18.26 -29.03
CA ALA A 220 -16.35 19.02 -28.01
C ALA A 220 -17.41 18.20 -27.21
N ALA A 221 -17.37 16.87 -27.28
CA ALA A 221 -18.35 15.94 -26.70
C ALA A 221 -17.74 14.98 -25.66
N LEU A 222 -16.49 15.19 -25.23
CA LEU A 222 -15.89 14.41 -24.13
C LEU A 222 -16.66 14.59 -22.82
N ARG A 223 -16.89 13.49 -22.09
CA ARG A 223 -17.63 13.47 -20.82
C ARG A 223 -16.76 12.87 -19.70
N VAL A 224 -17.05 13.21 -18.45
CA VAL A 224 -16.27 12.73 -17.29
C VAL A 224 -16.41 11.21 -17.12
N ASN A 225 -15.28 10.51 -16.99
CA ASN A 225 -15.23 9.07 -16.82
C ASN A 225 -15.67 8.68 -15.39
N PRO A 226 -16.77 7.94 -15.21
CA PRO A 226 -17.31 7.67 -13.88
C PRO A 226 -16.41 6.76 -13.03
N THR A 227 -15.45 6.04 -13.63
CA THR A 227 -14.48 5.21 -12.89
C THR A 227 -13.51 6.02 -12.02
N PHE A 228 -13.47 7.35 -12.18
CA PHE A 228 -12.65 8.27 -11.37
C PHE A 228 -13.45 9.01 -10.28
N LEU A 229 -14.78 8.86 -10.23
CA LEU A 229 -15.67 9.59 -9.31
C LEU A 229 -15.94 8.88 -7.98
N HIS A 230 -15.65 7.58 -7.90
CA HIS A 230 -15.95 6.75 -6.73
C HIS A 230 -14.76 6.67 -5.76
N SER A 231 -14.99 6.92 -4.47
CA SER A 231 -14.03 6.66 -3.39
C SER A 231 -14.74 6.42 -2.07
N ILE A 232 -13.97 6.02 -1.04
CA ILE A 232 -14.44 5.91 0.35
C ILE A 232 -14.96 7.27 0.90
N GLY A 233 -14.57 8.39 0.29
CA GLY A 233 -15.09 9.72 0.61
C GLY A 233 -16.45 10.06 -0.01
N GLY A 234 -17.07 9.13 -0.75
CA GLY A 234 -18.32 9.34 -1.48
C GLY A 234 -18.16 10.17 -2.76
N GLU A 235 -19.29 10.64 -3.29
CA GLU A 235 -19.39 11.35 -4.57
C GLU A 235 -18.62 12.67 -4.58
N THR A 236 -17.39 12.61 -5.07
CA THR A 236 -16.46 13.73 -5.14
C THR A 236 -15.66 13.63 -6.45
N PHE A 237 -14.68 14.51 -6.65
CA PHE A 237 -13.60 14.26 -7.61
C PHE A 237 -12.32 13.93 -6.81
N PRO A 238 -12.18 12.68 -6.32
CA PRO A 238 -11.14 12.30 -5.36
C PRO A 238 -9.74 12.16 -5.98
N LEU A 239 -9.61 12.33 -7.29
CA LEU A 239 -8.40 12.00 -8.06
C LEU A 239 -7.16 12.71 -7.50
N ASN A 240 -6.07 11.95 -7.28
CA ASN A 240 -4.82 12.53 -6.80
C ASN A 240 -4.26 13.55 -7.80
N TRP A 241 -3.95 14.77 -7.33
CA TRP A 241 -3.52 15.90 -8.17
C TRP A 241 -2.22 15.64 -8.95
N ALA A 242 -1.33 14.76 -8.48
CA ALA A 242 -0.03 14.48 -9.11
C ALA A 242 -0.10 13.40 -10.22
N LEU A 243 -1.31 12.95 -10.57
CA LEU A 243 -1.55 11.88 -11.52
C LEU A 243 -1.38 12.36 -12.97
N GLU A 244 -0.52 11.66 -13.69
CA GLU A 244 -0.30 11.74 -15.14
C GLU A 244 0.02 10.29 -15.60
N PRO A 245 -0.69 9.72 -16.59
CA PRO A 245 -0.53 8.30 -16.94
C PRO A 245 0.82 7.89 -17.54
N SER A 246 1.48 8.75 -18.31
CA SER A 246 2.73 8.45 -19.02
C SER A 246 3.90 8.16 -18.06
N ARG A 247 3.90 8.76 -16.86
CA ARG A 247 4.80 8.40 -15.74
C ARG A 247 4.76 6.92 -15.36
N GLY A 248 3.69 6.18 -15.72
CA GLY A 248 3.56 4.74 -15.51
C GLY A 248 4.46 3.86 -16.40
N PHE A 249 5.15 4.44 -17.38
CA PHE A 249 5.79 3.73 -18.50
C PHE A 249 7.29 4.06 -18.62
N HIS A 250 8.00 3.32 -19.47
CA HIS A 250 9.43 3.51 -19.69
C HIS A 250 9.66 4.47 -20.86
N LEU A 251 9.73 5.76 -20.55
CA LEU A 251 9.76 6.85 -21.53
C LEU A 251 11.13 7.03 -22.22
N ALA A 252 12.19 6.36 -21.77
CA ALA A 252 13.53 6.45 -22.36
C ALA A 252 13.55 6.28 -23.90
N GLU A 253 12.71 5.40 -24.46
CA GLU A 253 12.50 5.17 -25.91
C GLU A 253 12.15 6.48 -26.67
N ALA A 254 11.38 7.40 -26.05
CA ALA A 254 10.98 8.68 -26.62
C ALA A 254 12.09 9.76 -26.63
N LEU A 255 13.18 9.53 -25.88
CA LEU A 255 14.22 10.53 -25.58
C LEU A 255 15.51 10.32 -26.39
N VAL A 256 15.64 9.21 -27.12
CA VAL A 256 16.86 8.84 -27.87
C VAL A 256 17.09 9.74 -29.09
N ASP A 257 16.02 10.19 -29.76
CA ASP A 257 16.10 11.03 -30.95
C ASP A 257 15.68 12.49 -30.64
N PRO A 258 16.62 13.46 -30.67
CA PRO A 258 16.33 14.89 -30.53
C PRO A 258 16.01 15.58 -31.87
N SER A 259 16.08 14.88 -33.01
CA SER A 259 15.99 15.47 -34.36
C SER A 259 14.58 15.48 -34.97
N SER A 260 13.60 14.84 -34.31
CA SER A 260 12.19 14.86 -34.74
C SER A 260 11.49 16.17 -34.37
N ASP A 261 10.74 16.74 -35.32
CA ASP A 261 9.90 17.95 -35.15
C ASP A 261 8.79 17.82 -34.09
N THR A 262 8.52 16.60 -33.59
CA THR A 262 7.55 16.36 -32.51
C THR A 262 8.07 16.84 -31.15
N SER A 263 7.17 17.11 -30.20
CA SER A 263 7.60 17.43 -28.83
C SER A 263 7.99 16.17 -28.04
N TYR A 264 8.91 16.29 -27.07
CA TYR A 264 9.22 15.17 -26.16
C TYR A 264 7.97 14.68 -25.41
N ALA A 265 7.04 15.56 -25.04
CA ALA A 265 5.78 15.19 -24.39
C ALA A 265 4.89 14.32 -25.30
N GLU A 266 4.74 14.72 -26.56
CA GLU A 266 4.00 13.95 -27.56
C GLU A 266 4.64 12.58 -27.84
N ARG A 267 5.98 12.51 -27.96
CA ARG A 267 6.70 11.23 -28.08
C ARG A 267 6.54 10.35 -26.84
N CYS A 268 6.72 10.91 -25.64
CA CYS A 268 6.56 10.18 -24.37
C CYS A 268 5.15 9.60 -24.22
N SER A 269 4.13 10.43 -24.48
CA SER A 269 2.73 10.02 -24.44
C SER A 269 2.43 8.92 -25.47
N SER A 270 2.98 9.03 -26.69
CA SER A 270 2.83 8.02 -27.74
C SER A 270 3.51 6.69 -27.38
N VAL A 271 4.73 6.74 -26.82
CA VAL A 271 5.47 5.56 -26.34
C VAL A 271 4.73 4.86 -25.20
N ALA A 272 4.17 5.60 -24.24
CA ALA A 272 3.36 5.04 -23.17
C ALA A 272 2.14 4.27 -23.70
N VAL A 273 1.40 4.86 -24.66
CA VAL A 273 0.29 4.20 -25.36
C VAL A 273 0.76 2.93 -26.06
N GLN A 274 1.84 2.99 -26.83
CA GLN A 274 2.39 1.83 -27.56
C GLN A 274 2.89 0.72 -26.62
N GLN A 275 3.45 1.06 -25.46
CA GLN A 275 3.84 0.09 -24.44
C GLN A 275 2.59 -0.58 -23.84
N PHE A 276 1.56 0.17 -23.44
CA PHE A 276 0.29 -0.41 -22.98
C PHE A 276 -0.36 -1.35 -24.01
N LYS A 277 -0.40 -0.96 -25.30
CA LYS A 277 -0.92 -1.82 -26.39
C LYS A 277 -0.14 -3.15 -26.47
N ARG A 278 1.21 -3.08 -26.47
CA ARG A 278 2.09 -4.26 -26.42
C ARG A 278 1.81 -5.14 -25.20
N TRP A 279 1.68 -4.56 -24.01
CA TRP A 279 1.46 -5.29 -22.76
C TRP A 279 0.07 -5.95 -22.69
N CYS A 280 -0.97 -5.29 -23.21
CA CYS A 280 -2.32 -5.87 -23.29
C CYS A 280 -2.38 -7.10 -24.20
N LEU A 281 -1.66 -7.09 -25.31
CA LEU A 281 -1.55 -8.24 -26.23
C LEU A 281 -0.79 -9.41 -25.61
N ALA A 282 0.30 -9.14 -24.89
CA ALA A 282 1.00 -10.16 -24.11
C ALA A 282 0.11 -10.76 -23.00
N PHE A 283 -0.61 -9.91 -22.27
CA PHE A 283 -1.56 -10.35 -21.24
C PHE A 283 -2.66 -11.25 -21.79
N ARG A 284 -3.23 -10.90 -22.95
CA ARG A 284 -4.19 -11.75 -23.68
C ARG A 284 -3.60 -13.12 -24.00
N ALA A 285 -2.36 -13.17 -24.49
CA ALA A 285 -1.70 -14.42 -24.89
C ALA A 285 -1.36 -15.34 -23.69
N ALA A 286 -1.02 -14.76 -22.54
CA ALA A 286 -0.69 -15.52 -21.33
C ALA A 286 -1.89 -15.85 -20.44
N ARG A 287 -3.07 -15.25 -20.67
CA ARG A 287 -4.26 -15.26 -19.78
C ARG A 287 -4.57 -16.61 -19.13
N ASP A 288 -4.47 -17.71 -19.85
CA ASP A 288 -4.85 -19.04 -19.32
C ASP A 288 -3.87 -19.61 -18.27
N ARG A 289 -2.72 -18.95 -18.08
CA ARG A 289 -1.75 -19.19 -16.99
C ARG A 289 -1.93 -18.19 -15.82
N VAL A 290 -2.82 -17.22 -15.97
CA VAL A 290 -2.94 -16.06 -15.08
C VAL A 290 -4.11 -16.22 -14.12
N VAL A 291 -3.84 -16.27 -12.81
CA VAL A 291 -4.89 -16.21 -11.77
C VAL A 291 -4.77 -14.91 -10.97
N VAL A 292 -5.64 -13.94 -11.29
CA VAL A 292 -5.75 -12.66 -10.59
C VAL A 292 -6.69 -12.84 -9.40
N ARG A 293 -6.25 -12.48 -8.19
CA ARG A 293 -7.07 -12.56 -6.96
C ARG A 293 -7.33 -11.18 -6.35
N MET A 294 -8.60 -10.87 -6.12
CA MET A 294 -9.08 -9.53 -5.79
C MET A 294 -9.54 -9.43 -4.34
N PHE A 295 -9.03 -8.45 -3.59
CA PHE A 295 -9.47 -8.14 -2.22
C PHE A 295 -9.60 -6.62 -2.02
N CYS A 296 -10.64 -6.18 -1.30
CA CYS A 296 -10.83 -4.77 -0.94
C CYS A 296 -10.85 -4.60 0.60
N GLY A 297 -9.81 -3.97 1.14
CA GLY A 297 -9.63 -3.73 2.57
C GLY A 297 -8.21 -3.26 2.92
N HIS A 298 -7.92 -3.17 4.22
CA HIS A 298 -6.65 -2.65 4.73
C HIS A 298 -5.52 -3.69 4.66
N ALA A 299 -4.35 -3.30 4.16
CA ALA A 299 -3.22 -4.22 3.89
C ALA A 299 -2.81 -5.05 5.11
N ALA A 300 -2.67 -4.43 6.29
CA ALA A 300 -2.30 -5.14 7.51
C ALA A 300 -3.38 -6.15 7.98
N ALA A 301 -4.66 -5.86 7.74
CA ALA A 301 -5.78 -6.74 8.09
C ALA A 301 -5.81 -7.97 7.18
N PHE A 302 -5.63 -7.75 5.86
CA PHE A 302 -5.50 -8.81 4.87
C PHE A 302 -4.29 -9.71 5.18
N CYS A 303 -3.15 -9.12 5.53
CA CYS A 303 -1.95 -9.89 5.87
C CYS A 303 -2.13 -10.75 7.13
N ALA A 304 -2.86 -10.27 8.14
CA ALA A 304 -3.22 -11.07 9.31
C ALA A 304 -4.17 -12.23 8.93
N ALA A 305 -5.20 -11.98 8.12
CA ALA A 305 -6.12 -13.01 7.64
C ALA A 305 -5.47 -14.06 6.71
N LEU A 306 -4.45 -13.68 5.93
CA LEU A 306 -3.67 -14.62 5.12
C LEU A 306 -2.78 -15.54 5.99
N ARG A 307 -2.22 -15.03 7.09
CA ARG A 307 -1.42 -15.81 8.03
C ARG A 307 -2.23 -16.83 8.82
N GLU A 308 -3.44 -16.48 9.25
CA GLU A 308 -4.23 -17.29 10.18
C GLU A 308 -5.35 -18.05 9.45
N ARG A 309 -5.53 -19.33 9.79
CA ARG A 309 -6.52 -20.18 9.10
C ARG A 309 -7.95 -19.84 9.49
N ARG A 310 -8.15 -19.43 10.75
CA ARG A 310 -9.26 -18.64 11.28
C ARG A 310 -8.68 -17.78 12.42
N PRO A 311 -8.93 -16.45 12.47
CA PRO A 311 -8.56 -15.63 13.63
C PRO A 311 -9.29 -16.10 14.90
N THR A 312 -8.66 -15.95 16.07
CA THR A 312 -9.35 -16.12 17.36
C THR A 312 -10.29 -14.96 17.67
N ASP A 313 -9.94 -13.77 17.19
CA ASP A 313 -10.63 -12.51 17.41
C ASP A 313 -11.01 -11.88 16.06
N PRO A 314 -12.17 -11.21 15.94
CA PRO A 314 -12.65 -10.70 14.66
C PRO A 314 -11.76 -9.59 14.10
N ILE A 315 -11.02 -9.88 13.03
CA ILE A 315 -10.26 -8.90 12.25
C ILE A 315 -11.26 -8.05 11.45
N LEU A 316 -11.23 -6.72 11.60
CA LEU A 316 -12.03 -5.81 10.78
C LEU A 316 -11.40 -5.58 9.42
N THR A 317 -12.21 -5.51 8.36
CA THR A 317 -11.73 -5.40 6.96
C THR A 317 -10.92 -4.13 6.71
N ALA A 318 -11.22 -3.04 7.43
CA ALA A 318 -10.46 -1.79 7.42
C ALA A 318 -10.73 -0.97 8.70
N PRO A 319 -9.87 0.01 9.06
CA PRO A 319 -10.21 1.06 10.01
C PRO A 319 -11.60 1.65 9.72
N TRP A 320 -12.39 1.87 10.77
CA TRP A 320 -13.77 2.39 10.72
C TRP A 320 -14.80 1.54 9.96
N SER A 321 -14.44 0.37 9.44
CA SER A 321 -15.40 -0.56 8.82
C SER A 321 -16.09 -1.43 9.88
N PRO A 322 -17.43 -1.59 9.85
CA PRO A 322 -18.14 -2.51 10.73
C PRO A 322 -18.00 -3.98 10.28
N HIS A 323 -17.40 -4.23 9.11
CA HIS A 323 -17.30 -5.56 8.52
C HIS A 323 -16.12 -6.35 9.09
N VAL A 324 -16.38 -7.61 9.47
CA VAL A 324 -15.34 -8.60 9.78
C VAL A 324 -14.78 -9.17 8.47
N LEU A 325 -13.47 -9.33 8.42
CA LEU A 325 -12.73 -9.87 7.28
C LEU A 325 -12.83 -11.40 7.29
N ALA A 326 -13.62 -11.96 6.37
CA ALA A 326 -13.59 -13.37 5.99
C ALA A 326 -12.86 -13.54 4.65
N LEU A 327 -12.21 -14.69 4.46
CA LEU A 327 -11.64 -15.12 3.17
C LEU A 327 -12.52 -16.22 2.56
N ASP A 328 -13.80 -15.89 2.39
CA ASP A 328 -14.92 -16.80 2.12
C ASP A 328 -15.18 -17.06 0.62
N GLY A 329 -14.31 -16.57 -0.29
CA GLY A 329 -14.40 -16.83 -1.73
C GLY A 329 -14.02 -18.26 -2.20
N GLY A 330 -13.99 -19.25 -1.30
CA GLY A 330 -13.69 -20.67 -1.59
C GLY A 330 -12.23 -21.01 -1.94
N ASP A 331 -11.43 -20.07 -2.41
CA ASP A 331 -10.02 -20.28 -2.79
C ASP A 331 -9.10 -20.67 -1.61
N TYR A 332 -9.51 -20.37 -0.37
CA TYR A 332 -8.71 -20.59 0.84
C TYR A 332 -9.14 -21.84 1.64
N ASP A 333 -10.13 -22.58 1.15
CA ASP A 333 -10.69 -23.76 1.81
C ASP A 333 -9.93 -25.06 1.47
N SER A 334 -9.99 -26.02 2.40
CA SER A 334 -9.43 -27.36 2.20
C SER A 334 -10.24 -28.18 1.20
N GLY A 335 -9.76 -28.20 -0.05
CA GLY A 335 -10.43 -28.87 -1.17
C GLY A 335 -10.66 -27.96 -2.39
N SER A 336 -10.27 -26.68 -2.33
CA SER A 336 -10.40 -25.77 -3.48
C SER A 336 -9.71 -26.30 -4.74
N HIS A 337 -10.42 -26.23 -5.87
CA HIS A 337 -9.88 -26.59 -7.19
C HIS A 337 -8.82 -25.59 -7.69
N VAL A 338 -8.82 -24.36 -7.19
CA VAL A 338 -7.89 -23.28 -7.58
C VAL A 338 -7.33 -22.66 -6.29
N PRO A 339 -6.50 -23.38 -5.53
CA PRO A 339 -6.10 -22.97 -4.18
C PRO A 339 -5.29 -21.66 -4.19
N ALA A 340 -5.58 -20.77 -3.25
CA ALA A 340 -4.84 -19.52 -3.09
C ALA A 340 -3.53 -19.69 -2.29
N PRO A 341 -2.44 -19.03 -2.70
CA PRO A 341 -1.23 -18.98 -1.91
C PRO A 341 -1.46 -18.23 -0.59
N ARG A 342 -0.83 -18.74 0.49
CA ARG A 342 -0.65 -18.05 1.78
C ARG A 342 0.81 -17.66 2.06
N HIS A 343 1.73 -18.09 1.21
CA HIS A 343 3.12 -17.63 1.20
C HIS A 343 3.50 -17.24 -0.23
N PHE A 344 4.30 -16.18 -0.38
CA PHE A 344 4.53 -15.51 -1.65
C PHE A 344 6.04 -15.40 -1.93
N ARG A 345 6.45 -15.61 -3.18
CA ARG A 345 7.84 -15.38 -3.61
C ARG A 345 8.14 -13.89 -3.75
N THR A 346 7.20 -13.13 -4.29
CA THR A 346 7.28 -11.67 -4.32
C THR A 346 6.16 -11.07 -3.47
N ILE A 347 6.50 -10.12 -2.60
CA ILE A 347 5.53 -9.20 -2.02
C ILE A 347 5.94 -7.80 -2.45
N ASP A 348 5.11 -7.08 -3.20
CA ASP A 348 5.35 -5.66 -3.49
C ASP A 348 4.29 -4.82 -2.77
N THR A 349 4.75 -3.84 -2.00
CA THR A 349 3.89 -3.05 -1.11
C THR A 349 3.54 -1.69 -1.68
N SER A 350 3.95 -1.36 -2.91
CA SER A 350 3.89 0.00 -3.45
C SER A 350 4.47 1.01 -2.44
N ASN A 351 4.01 2.26 -2.56
CA ASN A 351 4.25 3.35 -1.62
C ASN A 351 3.40 3.31 -0.33
N ILE A 352 2.79 2.19 0.09
CA ILE A 352 2.04 2.16 1.37
C ILE A 352 2.94 2.42 2.59
N SER A 353 4.25 2.27 2.44
CA SER A 353 5.25 2.65 3.45
C SER A 353 5.18 4.13 3.83
N ASP A 354 4.76 5.02 2.91
CA ASP A 354 4.57 6.46 3.19
C ASP A 354 3.43 6.70 4.19
N THR A 355 2.39 5.84 4.21
CA THR A 355 1.22 5.97 5.09
C THR A 355 1.28 5.09 6.33
N LEU A 356 1.80 3.86 6.20
CA LEU A 356 1.84 2.87 7.27
C LEU A 356 3.19 2.80 8.00
N GLY A 357 4.26 3.34 7.41
CA GLY A 357 5.64 3.24 7.91
C GLY A 357 6.30 1.89 7.58
N VAL A 358 7.54 1.95 7.08
CA VAL A 358 8.33 0.78 6.64
C VAL A 358 8.37 -0.34 7.69
N LEU A 359 8.53 -0.01 8.98
CA LEU A 359 8.59 -1.02 10.04
C LEU A 359 7.28 -1.79 10.19
N ASN A 360 6.11 -1.13 10.10
CA ASN A 360 4.82 -1.83 10.18
C ASN A 360 4.63 -2.74 8.95
N VAL A 361 4.97 -2.24 7.76
CA VAL A 361 4.89 -2.99 6.50
C VAL A 361 5.73 -4.26 6.59
N LEU A 362 7.00 -4.16 7.03
CA LEU A 362 7.84 -5.31 7.29
C LEU A 362 7.22 -6.26 8.33
N LEU A 363 6.70 -5.76 9.46
CA LEU A 363 6.13 -6.59 10.52
C LEU A 363 4.89 -7.40 10.08
N PHE A 364 3.99 -6.84 9.26
CA PHE A 364 2.81 -7.59 8.80
C PHE A 364 3.06 -8.44 7.54
N ALA A 365 3.96 -8.05 6.63
CA ALA A 365 4.18 -8.75 5.37
C ALA A 365 5.32 -9.79 5.42
N ARG A 366 6.40 -9.57 6.21
CA ARG A 366 7.51 -10.54 6.37
C ARG A 366 7.10 -11.96 6.79
N PRO A 367 6.02 -12.20 7.56
CA PRO A 367 5.55 -13.56 7.84
C PRO A 367 4.87 -14.28 6.67
N LEU A 368 4.50 -13.56 5.60
CA LEU A 368 3.92 -14.10 4.36
C LEU A 368 4.99 -14.35 3.27
N LEU A 369 6.21 -13.84 3.47
CA LEU A 369 7.31 -14.06 2.54
C LEU A 369 7.74 -15.52 2.60
N SER A 370 7.87 -16.16 1.43
CA SER A 370 8.26 -17.56 1.32
C SER A 370 9.69 -17.77 1.82
N ASN A 371 9.93 -18.93 2.46
CA ASN A 371 11.26 -19.36 2.88
C ASN A 371 12.08 -19.98 1.74
N LEU A 372 11.53 -20.03 0.51
CA LEU A 372 12.26 -20.48 -0.68
C LEU A 372 13.37 -19.49 -1.06
N GLN A 373 14.45 -20.01 -1.67
CA GLN A 373 15.51 -19.15 -2.20
C GLN A 373 14.96 -18.17 -3.25
N ARG A 374 15.56 -16.98 -3.29
CA ARG A 374 15.12 -15.86 -4.13
C ARG A 374 13.65 -15.44 -3.92
N SER A 375 13.19 -15.44 -2.67
CA SER A 375 11.94 -14.76 -2.28
C SER A 375 12.26 -13.34 -1.78
N VAL A 376 11.54 -12.33 -2.27
CA VAL A 376 11.77 -10.91 -1.99
C VAL A 376 10.48 -10.16 -1.59
N LEU A 377 10.61 -9.26 -0.63
CA LEU A 377 9.60 -8.26 -0.28
C LEU A 377 10.13 -6.89 -0.72
N TYR A 378 9.35 -6.09 -1.43
CA TYR A 378 9.69 -4.72 -1.81
C TYR A 378 8.88 -3.71 -1.02
N THR A 379 9.58 -2.71 -0.46
CA THR A 379 8.96 -1.49 0.07
C THR A 379 9.37 -0.30 -0.80
N GLU A 380 8.42 0.55 -1.18
CA GLU A 380 8.70 1.83 -1.82
C GLU A 380 8.25 2.98 -0.89
N THR A 381 8.99 4.09 -0.91
CA THR A 381 8.61 5.40 -0.33
C THR A 381 8.84 6.49 -1.38
N MET A 382 8.00 7.52 -1.40
CA MET A 382 8.08 8.64 -2.37
C MET A 382 8.52 9.98 -1.74
N GLN A 383 8.92 9.96 -0.47
CA GLN A 383 9.31 11.13 0.31
C GLN A 383 10.72 10.94 0.87
N SER A 384 11.44 12.02 1.18
CA SER A 384 12.68 11.97 1.97
C SER A 384 12.37 12.11 3.46
N THR A 385 13.23 11.59 4.35
CA THR A 385 13.08 11.81 5.80
C THR A 385 14.38 12.21 6.50
N GLY A 386 14.34 13.39 7.14
CA GLY A 386 15.49 14.02 7.81
C GLY A 386 16.13 15.08 6.93
N ASP A 387 17.24 15.65 7.40
CA ASP A 387 17.98 16.70 6.68
C ASP A 387 18.90 16.15 5.57
N ASP A 388 19.00 14.82 5.45
CA ASP A 388 19.91 14.09 4.55
C ASP A 388 19.18 12.87 3.96
N ALA A 389 18.77 12.99 2.70
CA ALA A 389 18.03 11.93 2.01
C ALA A 389 18.81 10.63 1.86
N THR A 390 20.15 10.68 1.84
CA THR A 390 21.02 9.49 1.73
C THR A 390 20.95 8.58 2.97
N ARG A 391 20.28 9.06 4.03
CA ARG A 391 20.11 8.36 5.31
C ARG A 391 18.64 8.01 5.61
N SER A 392 17.74 8.18 4.64
CA SER A 392 16.31 7.91 4.79
C SER A 392 16.02 6.49 5.30
N LEU A 393 16.66 5.45 4.75
CA LEU A 393 16.56 4.07 5.27
C LEU A 393 16.88 3.92 6.77
N VAL A 394 17.86 4.65 7.30
CA VAL A 394 18.23 4.64 8.73
C VAL A 394 17.15 5.31 9.58
N HIS A 395 16.54 6.38 9.05
CA HIS A 395 15.38 7.01 9.67
C HIS A 395 14.18 6.05 9.65
N TYR A 396 13.83 5.45 8.51
CA TYR A 396 12.70 4.52 8.38
C TYR A 396 12.79 3.27 9.27
N LEU A 397 14.00 2.73 9.46
CA LEU A 397 14.24 1.59 10.36
C LEU A 397 14.40 1.98 11.84
N ALA A 398 14.27 3.27 12.18
CA ALA A 398 14.37 3.81 13.53
C ALA A 398 15.67 3.43 14.29
N GLY A 399 16.74 3.10 13.56
CA GLY A 399 17.94 2.47 14.13
C GLY A 399 18.95 2.04 13.07
N ASP A 400 20.01 1.38 13.53
CA ASP A 400 21.03 0.80 12.64
C ASP A 400 20.44 -0.31 11.76
N VAL A 401 20.75 -0.27 10.46
CA VAL A 401 20.19 -1.16 9.45
C VAL A 401 20.52 -2.62 9.73
N ALA A 402 21.77 -2.92 10.13
CA ALA A 402 22.17 -4.29 10.42
C ALA A 402 21.49 -4.83 11.69
N THR A 403 21.42 -4.02 12.75
CA THR A 403 20.76 -4.33 14.01
C THR A 403 19.27 -4.58 13.81
N THR A 404 18.55 -3.68 13.12
CA THR A 404 17.11 -3.85 12.84
C THR A 404 16.86 -5.06 11.93
N SER A 405 17.73 -5.31 10.94
CA SER A 405 17.63 -6.49 10.06
C SER A 405 17.79 -7.81 10.82
N LEU A 406 18.75 -7.87 11.75
CA LEU A 406 18.97 -9.00 12.65
C LEU A 406 17.73 -9.26 13.52
N LEU A 407 17.17 -8.21 14.12
CA LEU A 407 16.01 -8.26 15.01
C LEU A 407 14.71 -8.70 14.31
N LEU A 408 14.48 -8.22 13.09
CA LEU A 408 13.31 -8.62 12.27
C LEU A 408 13.52 -9.95 11.51
N GLY A 409 14.77 -10.41 11.41
CA GLY A 409 15.15 -11.61 10.67
C GLY A 409 14.82 -11.51 9.17
N ILE A 410 15.03 -10.33 8.59
CA ILE A 410 14.92 -9.97 7.16
C ILE A 410 15.88 -8.80 6.92
N ALA A 411 16.55 -8.72 5.78
CA ALA A 411 17.56 -7.68 5.53
C ALA A 411 17.43 -7.06 4.13
N PRO A 412 17.89 -5.81 3.93
CA PRO A 412 18.03 -5.22 2.60
C PRO A 412 18.89 -6.10 1.70
N LEU A 413 18.37 -6.41 0.52
CA LEU A 413 19.09 -7.19 -0.50
C LEU A 413 20.44 -6.55 -0.85
N SER A 414 20.43 -5.24 -1.06
CA SER A 414 21.59 -4.41 -1.39
C SER A 414 22.68 -4.46 -0.30
N LEU A 415 22.30 -4.52 0.98
CA LEU A 415 23.24 -4.69 2.10
C LEU A 415 23.90 -6.08 2.11
N LEU A 416 23.18 -7.12 1.67
CA LEU A 416 23.71 -8.49 1.61
C LEU A 416 24.50 -8.80 0.34
N GLN A 417 24.19 -8.13 -0.78
CA GLN A 417 24.85 -8.33 -2.07
C GLN A 417 26.00 -7.34 -2.33
N GLY A 418 25.99 -6.17 -1.69
CA GLY A 418 26.96 -5.09 -1.94
C GLY A 418 26.69 -4.28 -3.21
N PHE A 419 25.61 -4.54 -3.93
CA PHE A 419 25.17 -3.81 -5.12
C PHE A 419 23.64 -3.76 -5.24
N SER A 420 23.14 -2.97 -6.19
CA SER A 420 21.73 -2.92 -6.58
C SER A 420 21.62 -3.05 -8.11
N SER A 421 20.57 -3.71 -8.60
CA SER A 421 20.20 -3.68 -10.03
C SER A 421 19.35 -2.46 -10.40
N GLN A 422 18.83 -1.73 -9.41
CA GLN A 422 18.00 -0.54 -9.59
C GLN A 422 18.77 0.71 -9.17
N SER A 423 18.76 1.75 -10.02
CA SER A 423 19.46 3.02 -9.81
C SER A 423 18.48 4.12 -9.43
N ASN A 424 18.80 4.86 -8.36
CA ASN A 424 18.10 6.05 -7.86
C ASN A 424 18.95 7.33 -8.08
N MET A 425 19.87 7.32 -9.05
CA MET A 425 20.75 8.46 -9.33
C MET A 425 19.98 9.73 -9.71
N HIS A 426 18.79 9.61 -10.30
CA HIS A 426 17.89 10.74 -10.57
C HIS A 426 17.41 11.40 -9.27
N ASP A 427 16.89 10.63 -8.31
CA ASP A 427 16.47 11.16 -7.00
C ASP A 427 17.63 11.81 -6.24
N ILE A 428 18.80 11.16 -6.26
CA ILE A 428 20.00 11.67 -5.59
C ILE A 428 20.48 12.99 -6.23
N CYS A 429 20.60 13.06 -7.56
CA CYS A 429 20.98 14.28 -8.26
C CYS A 429 19.93 15.39 -8.12
N ALA A 430 18.64 15.04 -8.08
CA ALA A 430 17.57 15.99 -7.84
C ALA A 430 17.65 16.58 -6.42
N VAL A 431 17.87 15.77 -5.38
CA VAL A 431 18.00 16.25 -3.99
C VAL A 431 19.28 17.07 -3.77
N LEU A 432 20.41 16.66 -4.35
CA LEU A 432 21.69 17.36 -4.23
C LEU A 432 21.78 18.66 -5.06
N SER A 433 20.73 19.00 -5.81
CA SER A 433 20.68 20.22 -6.63
C SER A 433 20.69 21.49 -5.76
N PRO A 434 21.46 22.53 -6.12
CA PRO A 434 21.31 23.86 -5.51
C PRO A 434 19.94 24.53 -5.75
N ARG A 435 19.05 23.90 -6.54
CA ARG A 435 17.68 24.34 -6.82
C ARG A 435 16.61 23.45 -6.17
N SER A 436 16.98 22.50 -5.30
CA SER A 436 16.04 21.58 -4.64
C SER A 436 14.93 22.31 -3.88
N CYS A 437 13.68 22.01 -4.21
CA CYS A 437 12.55 22.41 -3.39
C CYS A 437 12.37 21.42 -2.22
N PRO A 438 12.01 21.87 -1.00
CA PRO A 438 11.65 20.99 0.11
C PRO A 438 10.45 20.05 -0.12
N LEU A 439 9.78 20.14 -1.28
CA LEU A 439 8.64 19.30 -1.69
C LEU A 439 9.01 18.24 -2.76
N LEU A 440 10.30 18.10 -3.08
CA LEU A 440 10.78 17.11 -4.05
C LEU A 440 10.42 15.68 -3.64
N GLN A 441 9.80 14.92 -4.55
CA GLN A 441 9.60 13.48 -4.38
C GLN A 441 10.98 12.79 -4.43
N PHE A 442 11.25 11.93 -3.44
CA PHE A 442 12.47 11.12 -3.38
C PHE A 442 12.05 9.66 -3.30
N ARG A 443 12.32 8.91 -4.37
CA ARG A 443 11.90 7.52 -4.51
C ARG A 443 12.97 6.58 -3.94
N GLU A 444 12.63 5.87 -2.87
CA GLU A 444 13.46 4.81 -2.31
C GLU A 444 12.71 3.47 -2.38
N ARG A 445 13.07 2.64 -3.37
CA ARG A 445 12.55 1.26 -3.52
C ARG A 445 13.57 0.25 -3.01
N GLN A 446 13.31 -0.35 -1.87
CA GLN A 446 14.19 -1.33 -1.23
C GLN A 446 13.62 -2.75 -1.33
N GLY A 447 14.40 -3.67 -1.89
CA GLY A 447 14.15 -5.11 -1.81
C GLY A 447 14.70 -5.71 -0.52
N TRP A 448 13.94 -6.60 0.11
CA TRP A 448 14.22 -7.24 1.39
C TRP A 448 14.14 -8.75 1.23
N ILE A 449 15.15 -9.48 1.69
CA ILE A 449 15.20 -10.95 1.61
C ILE A 449 15.45 -11.56 2.99
N LEU A 450 15.10 -12.83 3.14
CA LEU A 450 15.42 -13.62 4.32
C LEU A 450 16.90 -14.08 4.25
N PRO A 451 17.80 -13.67 5.17
CA PRO A 451 19.15 -14.22 5.20
C PRO A 451 19.12 -15.73 5.47
N PRO A 452 19.98 -16.55 4.82
CA PRO A 452 19.98 -18.01 5.02
C PRO A 452 20.12 -18.47 6.48
N SER A 453 20.84 -17.69 7.30
CA SER A 453 20.99 -17.92 8.74
C SER A 453 19.78 -17.48 9.58
N ALA A 454 19.01 -16.49 9.11
CA ALA A 454 17.94 -15.86 9.88
C ALA A 454 16.68 -16.74 10.03
N ALA A 455 16.58 -17.85 9.30
CA ALA A 455 15.53 -18.84 9.50
C ALA A 455 15.71 -19.62 10.82
N SER A 456 16.96 -19.87 11.25
CA SER A 456 17.31 -20.79 12.33
C SER A 456 18.12 -20.18 13.48
N SER A 457 18.67 -18.97 13.32
CA SER A 457 19.44 -18.31 14.39
C SER A 457 18.54 -17.74 15.50
N ASN A 458 18.49 -18.44 16.64
CA ASN A 458 18.06 -17.84 17.91
C ASN A 458 19.18 -16.92 18.42
N LEU A 459 18.82 -15.69 18.78
CA LEU A 459 19.74 -14.62 19.13
C LEU A 459 20.00 -14.56 20.64
N ARG A 460 21.23 -14.20 21.00
CA ARG A 460 21.67 -13.87 22.36
C ARG A 460 22.21 -12.45 22.36
N PHE A 461 21.91 -11.69 23.41
CA PHE A 461 22.29 -10.29 23.56
C PHE A 461 22.66 -10.01 25.03
N ASP A 462 23.29 -8.88 25.30
CA ASP A 462 23.19 -8.28 26.63
C ASP A 462 21.77 -7.65 26.78
N PRO A 463 21.04 -7.91 27.88
CA PRO A 463 19.70 -7.37 28.11
C PRO A 463 19.64 -5.83 28.08
N SER A 464 20.68 -5.16 28.56
CA SER A 464 20.75 -3.70 28.62
C SER A 464 21.01 -3.10 27.24
N HIS A 465 21.83 -3.74 26.41
CA HIS A 465 22.06 -3.37 25.02
C HIS A 465 20.80 -3.56 24.18
N LEU A 466 20.11 -4.70 24.30
CA LEU A 466 18.84 -4.94 23.58
C LEU A 466 17.76 -3.93 24.01
N ALA A 467 17.59 -3.71 25.32
CA ALA A 467 16.67 -2.70 25.83
C ALA A 467 17.03 -1.29 25.33
N THR A 468 18.32 -0.95 25.23
CA THR A 468 18.76 0.36 24.71
C THR A 468 18.51 0.51 23.22
N ALA A 469 18.71 -0.54 22.42
CA ALA A 469 18.43 -0.53 20.99
C ALA A 469 16.91 -0.35 20.73
N VAL A 470 16.08 -1.16 21.39
CA VAL A 470 14.62 -1.11 21.21
C VAL A 470 14.01 0.16 21.84
N HIS A 471 14.61 0.73 22.89
CA HIS A 471 14.20 2.04 23.40
C HIS A 471 14.43 3.20 22.40
N LYS A 472 15.46 3.13 21.55
CA LYS A 472 15.63 4.11 20.46
C LYS A 472 14.51 4.01 19.44
N VAL A 473 14.09 2.78 19.11
CA VAL A 473 12.94 2.52 18.22
C VAL A 473 11.64 3.05 18.83
N TYR A 474 11.42 2.88 20.14
CA TYR A 474 10.28 3.47 20.86
C TYR A 474 10.25 4.99 20.70
N LEU A 475 11.34 5.67 21.06
CA LEU A 475 11.45 7.14 21.01
C LEU A 475 11.31 7.72 19.60
N HIS A 476 11.64 6.93 18.57
CA HIS A 476 11.38 7.30 17.17
C HIS A 476 9.90 7.12 16.81
N MET A 477 9.30 5.97 17.15
CA MET A 477 7.88 5.69 16.88
C MET A 477 6.95 6.70 17.56
N THR A 478 7.31 7.22 18.73
CA THR A 478 6.54 8.23 19.49
C THR A 478 7.04 9.67 19.26
N ALA A 479 7.93 9.91 18.29
CA ALA A 479 8.55 11.24 18.10
C ALA A 479 7.54 12.34 17.73
N TYR A 480 6.40 11.98 17.12
CA TYR A 480 5.34 12.91 16.73
C TYR A 480 4.65 13.60 17.93
N GLU A 481 4.88 13.11 19.15
CA GLU A 481 4.24 13.63 20.37
C GLU A 481 4.89 14.91 20.88
N GLU A 482 6.13 15.20 20.46
CA GLU A 482 6.77 16.46 20.84
C GLU A 482 6.03 17.65 20.22
N GLN A 483 5.59 18.58 21.07
CA GLN A 483 4.69 19.68 20.69
C GLN A 483 5.29 20.61 19.62
N THR A 484 6.62 20.61 19.48
CA THR A 484 7.43 21.28 18.46
C THR A 484 7.36 20.60 17.08
N THR A 485 7.23 19.28 17.00
CA THR A 485 7.24 18.53 15.73
C THR A 485 5.96 18.78 14.93
N LEU A 486 4.82 18.96 15.60
CA LEU A 486 3.54 19.21 14.94
C LEU A 486 3.41 20.62 14.35
N THR A 487 4.09 21.64 14.90
CA THR A 487 3.90 23.04 14.46
C THR A 487 4.54 23.35 13.11
N HIS A 488 5.63 22.66 12.75
CA HIS A 488 6.44 22.96 11.57
C HIS A 488 5.83 22.50 10.22
N PHE A 489 4.81 21.64 10.25
CA PHE A 489 4.19 21.10 9.02
C PHE A 489 2.77 21.66 8.79
N PRO A 490 2.37 21.94 7.53
CA PRO A 490 0.99 22.29 7.19
C PRO A 490 0.01 21.16 7.54
N GLY A 491 -1.27 21.50 7.74
CA GLY A 491 -2.26 20.62 8.38
C GLY A 491 -2.35 19.20 7.81
N ASP A 492 -2.36 19.07 6.49
CA ASP A 492 -2.52 17.77 5.82
C ASP A 492 -1.26 16.88 5.91
N TRP A 493 -0.06 17.48 5.94
CA TRP A 493 1.22 16.77 6.06
C TRP A 493 1.41 16.12 7.45
N ARG A 494 0.74 16.62 8.49
CA ARG A 494 0.83 16.08 9.85
C ARG A 494 0.32 14.64 9.95
N GLN A 495 -0.63 14.24 9.10
CA GLN A 495 -1.21 12.89 9.13
C GLN A 495 -0.21 11.82 8.69
N TRP A 496 0.69 12.14 7.76
CA TRP A 496 1.68 11.20 7.20
C TRP A 496 2.84 10.88 8.16
N ARG A 497 2.98 11.64 9.25
CA ARG A 497 3.92 11.33 10.35
C ARG A 497 3.32 10.43 11.44
N LEU A 498 2.00 10.20 11.43
CA LEU A 498 1.30 9.31 12.37
C LEU A 498 1.30 7.85 11.88
N GLN A 499 2.48 7.35 11.50
CA GLN A 499 2.66 5.98 10.98
C GLN A 499 2.61 4.93 12.10
N TYR A 500 3.06 5.28 13.31
CA TYR A 500 3.31 4.34 14.41
C TYR A 500 2.48 4.68 15.65
N GLY A 501 2.14 3.65 16.43
CA GLY A 501 1.52 3.77 17.76
C GLY A 501 2.10 2.74 18.74
N ARG A 502 1.50 2.61 19.94
CA ARG A 502 1.98 1.64 20.94
C ARG A 502 1.84 0.22 20.43
N GLU A 503 0.74 -0.13 19.76
CA GLU A 503 0.60 -1.45 19.12
C GLU A 503 1.71 -1.73 18.09
N SER A 504 2.14 -0.74 17.29
CA SER A 504 3.25 -0.88 16.34
C SER A 504 4.54 -1.31 17.05
N PHE A 505 4.86 -0.64 18.15
CA PHE A 505 6.02 -0.94 18.98
C PHE A 505 5.93 -2.31 19.66
N VAL A 506 4.75 -2.69 20.16
CA VAL A 506 4.54 -3.99 20.81
C VAL A 506 4.54 -5.13 19.79
N VAL A 507 4.01 -4.94 18.58
CA VAL A 507 4.14 -5.94 17.50
C VAL A 507 5.60 -6.09 17.07
N LEU A 508 6.41 -5.03 17.11
CA LEU A 508 7.86 -5.12 16.95
C LEU A 508 8.51 -5.94 18.07
N LEU A 509 8.15 -5.69 19.34
CA LEU A 509 8.59 -6.51 20.47
C LEU A 509 8.18 -7.99 20.31
N ALA A 510 6.99 -8.28 19.78
CA ALA A 510 6.52 -9.65 19.51
C ALA A 510 7.34 -10.34 18.40
N ALA A 511 7.83 -9.59 17.41
CA ALA A 511 8.75 -10.11 16.40
C ALA A 511 10.14 -10.38 16.99
N VAL A 512 10.67 -9.46 17.80
CA VAL A 512 11.96 -9.63 18.50
C VAL A 512 11.91 -10.81 19.49
N ARG A 513 10.83 -10.96 20.25
CA ARG A 513 10.64 -12.06 21.22
C ARG A 513 10.78 -13.43 20.55
N LYS A 514 10.27 -13.59 19.33
CA LYS A 514 10.39 -14.83 18.53
C LYS A 514 11.82 -15.14 18.05
N LYS A 515 12.77 -14.22 18.24
CA LYS A 515 14.22 -14.43 18.01
C LYS A 515 15.03 -14.59 19.29
N VAL A 516 14.47 -14.24 20.46
CA VAL A 516 15.18 -14.25 21.74
C VAL A 516 15.15 -15.65 22.37
N LEU A 517 16.32 -16.28 22.46
CA LEU A 517 16.47 -17.67 22.93
C LEU A 517 15.95 -17.90 24.37
N ASP A 518 16.19 -16.93 25.26
CA ASP A 518 16.11 -17.09 26.71
C ASP A 518 15.02 -16.20 27.31
N GLY A 519 14.10 -16.81 28.07
CA GLY A 519 13.03 -16.09 28.76
C GLY A 519 13.51 -15.20 29.90
N SER A 520 14.60 -15.56 30.59
CA SER A 520 15.19 -14.74 31.65
C SER A 520 15.85 -13.48 31.07
N MET A 521 16.60 -13.64 29.97
CA MET A 521 17.17 -12.54 29.18
C MET A 521 16.08 -11.59 28.67
N TRP A 522 14.95 -12.13 28.20
CA TRP A 522 13.79 -11.33 27.80
C TRP A 522 13.18 -10.54 28.98
N GLN A 523 12.88 -11.19 30.10
CA GLN A 523 12.32 -10.51 31.27
C GLN A 523 13.26 -9.42 31.81
N GLN A 524 14.58 -9.64 31.80
CA GLN A 524 15.54 -8.59 32.17
C GLN A 524 15.56 -7.44 31.16
N THR A 525 15.47 -7.74 29.85
CA THR A 525 15.33 -6.73 28.78
C THR A 525 14.09 -5.87 28.99
N MET A 526 12.93 -6.49 29.24
CA MET A 526 11.66 -5.79 29.45
C MET A 526 11.69 -4.89 30.69
N ARG A 527 12.21 -5.37 31.82
CA ARG A 527 12.39 -4.54 33.04
C ARG A 527 13.27 -3.31 32.79
N VAL A 528 14.39 -3.47 32.07
CA VAL A 528 15.28 -2.34 31.72
C VAL A 528 14.62 -1.39 30.72
N LEU A 529 13.86 -1.90 29.74
CA LEU A 529 13.14 -1.11 28.75
C LEU A 529 12.01 -0.28 29.39
N LEU A 530 11.11 -0.89 30.16
CA LEU A 530 10.02 -0.20 30.85
C LEU A 530 10.54 0.81 31.87
N SER A 531 11.61 0.47 32.60
CA SER A 531 12.32 1.42 33.46
C SER A 531 12.78 2.65 32.66
N ARG A 532 13.49 2.48 31.54
CA ARG A 532 13.95 3.59 30.69
C ARG A 532 12.83 4.47 30.14
N ILE A 533 11.69 3.87 29.76
CA ILE A 533 10.51 4.61 29.26
C ILE A 533 9.89 5.48 30.37
N THR A 534 9.85 4.98 31.61
CA THR A 534 9.24 5.67 32.76
C THR A 534 10.18 6.62 33.50
N SER A 535 11.50 6.40 33.44
CA SER A 535 12.49 7.08 34.30
C SER A 535 13.06 8.39 33.75
N GLY A 536 12.70 8.79 32.53
CA GLY A 536 13.21 10.01 31.92
C GLY A 536 12.54 11.28 32.47
N THR A 537 13.32 12.35 32.60
CA THR A 537 12.87 13.64 33.16
C THR A 537 12.48 14.68 32.08
N ASP A 538 12.70 14.35 30.82
CA ASP A 538 12.39 15.20 29.66
C ASP A 538 10.89 15.24 29.33
N GLN A 539 10.51 16.07 28.36
CA GLN A 539 9.11 16.22 27.97
C GLN A 539 8.56 15.00 27.23
N ARG A 540 9.42 14.24 26.52
CA ARG A 540 9.02 13.00 25.83
C ARG A 540 8.64 11.91 26.83
N SER A 541 9.42 11.71 27.88
CA SER A 541 9.13 10.71 28.92
C SER A 541 7.89 11.07 29.74
N LYS A 542 7.65 12.38 29.98
CA LYS A 542 6.38 12.85 30.57
C LYS A 542 5.16 12.54 29.70
N MET A 543 5.28 12.57 28.38
CA MET A 543 4.21 12.16 27.47
C MET A 543 4.12 10.63 27.32
N ALA A 544 5.24 9.91 27.36
CA ALA A 544 5.26 8.45 27.42
C ALA A 544 4.47 7.93 28.64
N LEU A 545 4.58 8.59 29.79
CA LEU A 545 3.79 8.30 31.00
C LEU A 545 2.27 8.51 30.79
N SER A 546 1.85 9.53 30.03
CA SER A 546 0.43 9.78 29.69
C SER A 546 -0.21 8.68 28.83
N TYR A 547 0.61 7.89 28.13
CA TYR A 547 0.19 6.78 27.26
C TYR A 547 0.80 5.45 27.70
N TYR A 548 1.23 5.33 28.95
CA TYR A 548 1.91 4.14 29.46
C TYR A 548 0.93 2.96 29.62
N GLN A 549 -0.31 3.24 30.04
CA GLN A 549 -1.37 2.24 30.20
C GLN A 549 -1.75 1.60 28.86
N ASP A 550 -1.68 2.35 27.77
CA ASP A 550 -1.89 1.86 26.39
C ASP A 550 -0.75 0.92 25.95
N LEU A 551 0.51 1.26 26.29
CA LEU A 551 1.66 0.37 26.10
C LEU A 551 1.51 -0.93 26.90
N LEU A 552 1.14 -0.85 28.18
CA LEU A 552 0.92 -2.03 29.04
C LEU A 552 -0.25 -2.90 28.53
N LEU A 553 -1.34 -2.29 28.07
CA LEU A 553 -2.49 -2.97 27.46
C LEU A 553 -2.06 -3.77 26.22
N HIS A 554 -1.28 -3.18 25.32
CA HIS A 554 -0.80 -3.90 24.15
C HIS A 554 0.19 -5.01 24.51
N LEU A 555 1.13 -4.78 25.45
CA LEU A 555 2.03 -5.81 25.98
C LEU A 555 1.27 -7.01 26.57
N PHE A 556 0.15 -6.75 27.24
CA PHE A 556 -0.75 -7.77 27.77
C PHE A 556 -1.47 -8.56 26.68
N LEU A 557 -2.04 -7.86 25.69
CA LEU A 557 -2.79 -8.48 24.59
C LEU A 557 -1.92 -9.39 23.70
N LEU A 558 -0.61 -9.15 23.63
CA LEU A 558 0.35 -9.96 22.87
C LEU A 558 1.24 -10.88 23.73
N ASP A 559 0.92 -11.05 25.02
CA ASP A 559 1.56 -12.02 25.93
C ASP A 559 3.09 -11.84 26.05
N LEU A 560 3.55 -10.58 26.11
CA LEU A 560 4.98 -10.24 26.04
C LEU A 560 5.65 -9.98 27.39
N ASP A 561 4.89 -9.78 28.48
CA ASP A 561 5.44 -9.51 29.80
C ASP A 561 4.56 -10.11 30.92
N ASP A 562 5.04 -11.22 31.50
CA ASP A 562 4.41 -11.89 32.65
C ASP A 562 4.29 -10.97 33.88
N THR A 563 5.12 -9.93 33.97
CA THR A 563 5.26 -9.07 35.15
C THR A 563 4.29 -7.90 35.18
N LEU A 564 3.45 -7.73 34.17
CA LEU A 564 2.35 -6.74 34.16
C LEU A 564 1.42 -6.91 35.38
N TRP A 565 1.19 -8.15 35.81
CA TRP A 565 0.42 -8.47 37.02
C TRP A 565 1.08 -7.99 38.33
N CYS A 566 2.38 -7.67 38.31
CA CYS A 566 3.13 -7.20 39.47
C CYS A 566 3.14 -5.67 39.61
N TYR A 567 2.67 -4.91 38.61
CA TYR A 567 2.54 -3.45 38.70
C TYR A 567 1.26 -3.07 39.47
N PRO A 568 1.35 -2.56 40.71
CA PRO A 568 0.16 -2.40 41.57
C PRO A 568 -0.89 -1.47 40.96
N ASP A 569 -0.44 -0.42 40.28
CA ASP A 569 -1.31 0.64 39.76
C ASP A 569 -2.06 0.26 38.47
N PHE A 570 -1.68 -0.84 37.80
CA PHE A 570 -2.45 -1.39 36.68
C PHE A 570 -3.72 -2.13 37.15
N ILE A 571 -3.69 -2.69 38.36
CA ILE A 571 -4.80 -3.47 38.94
C ILE A 571 -5.59 -2.67 39.98
N ARG A 572 -4.98 -1.67 40.65
CA ARG A 572 -5.59 -0.91 41.77
C ARG A 572 -6.96 -0.27 41.51
N TYR A 573 -7.36 -0.05 40.25
CA TYR A 573 -8.68 0.49 39.88
C TYR A 573 -9.67 -0.56 39.35
N VAL A 574 -9.27 -1.83 39.26
CA VAL A 574 -10.17 -2.97 39.07
C VAL A 574 -10.31 -3.69 40.42
N PRO A 575 -11.29 -3.33 41.26
CA PRO A 575 -11.50 -4.02 42.53
C PRO A 575 -11.79 -5.52 42.33
N TYR A 576 -11.62 -6.28 43.43
CA TYR A 576 -11.90 -7.72 43.56
C TYR A 576 -13.08 -8.17 42.70
N PRO A 577 -12.92 -9.31 41.97
CA PRO A 577 -13.45 -9.54 40.63
C PRO A 577 -14.85 -8.95 40.46
N ILE A 578 -14.92 -7.79 39.81
CA ILE A 578 -16.16 -7.06 39.60
C ILE A 578 -17.14 -8.00 38.93
N ARG A 579 -18.25 -8.30 39.61
CA ARG A 579 -19.28 -9.18 39.08
C ARG A 579 -19.78 -8.55 37.80
N LYS A 580 -19.87 -9.36 36.73
CA LYS A 580 -20.28 -8.88 35.40
C LYS A 580 -21.58 -8.08 35.50
N GLU A 581 -22.49 -8.58 36.33
CA GLU A 581 -23.81 -8.06 36.70
C GLU A 581 -23.77 -6.63 37.28
N GLU A 582 -22.67 -6.25 37.93
CA GLU A 582 -22.44 -4.95 38.58
C GLU A 582 -21.72 -3.94 37.65
N THR A 583 -21.32 -4.37 36.44
CA THR A 583 -20.62 -3.52 35.45
C THR A 583 -21.56 -2.95 34.39
N ILE A 584 -21.07 -1.95 33.64
CA ILE A 584 -21.68 -1.51 32.37
C ILE A 584 -21.66 -2.59 31.26
N PHE A 585 -20.96 -3.71 31.48
CA PHE A 585 -20.86 -4.85 30.57
C PHE A 585 -21.76 -6.03 30.97
N ARG A 586 -22.66 -5.85 31.96
CA ARG A 586 -23.60 -6.90 32.41
C ARG A 586 -24.41 -7.52 31.27
N ASP A 587 -24.81 -6.68 30.32
CA ASP A 587 -25.65 -7.04 29.17
C ASP A 587 -24.82 -7.58 27.98
N TRP A 588 -23.49 -7.62 28.07
CA TRP A 588 -22.61 -8.13 27.00
C TRP A 588 -22.45 -9.65 27.08
N ASN A 589 -22.63 -10.37 25.97
CA ASN A 589 -22.44 -11.83 25.95
C ASN A 589 -20.99 -12.25 26.26
N VAL A 590 -20.01 -11.48 25.80
CA VAL A 590 -18.57 -11.68 26.06
C VAL A 590 -17.98 -10.35 26.52
N VAL A 591 -17.25 -10.34 27.64
CA VAL A 591 -16.54 -9.16 28.15
C VAL A 591 -15.07 -9.22 27.70
N PRO A 592 -14.51 -8.19 27.04
CA PRO A 592 -13.16 -8.23 26.47
C PRO A 592 -12.08 -8.64 27.48
N ALA A 593 -11.08 -9.41 27.03
CA ALA A 593 -10.03 -9.96 27.90
C ALA A 593 -9.25 -8.89 28.69
N ALA A 594 -9.08 -7.70 28.13
CA ALA A 594 -8.48 -6.53 28.79
C ALA A 594 -9.28 -5.97 29.98
N VAL A 595 -10.53 -6.39 30.13
CA VAL A 595 -11.48 -5.97 31.19
C VAL A 595 -11.86 -7.16 32.09
N SER A 596 -11.75 -8.40 31.60
CA SER A 596 -12.26 -9.61 32.26
C SER A 596 -11.22 -10.64 32.70
N ARG A 597 -9.96 -10.59 32.20
CA ARG A 597 -8.89 -11.45 32.72
C ARG A 597 -8.46 -10.95 34.09
N GLY A 598 -8.90 -11.64 35.14
CA GLY A 598 -8.19 -11.62 36.43
C GLY A 598 -6.80 -12.29 36.31
N PRO A 599 -5.95 -12.19 37.33
CA PRO A 599 -4.64 -12.86 37.34
C PRO A 599 -4.81 -14.38 37.17
N PRO A 600 -3.84 -15.06 36.52
CA PRO A 600 -3.88 -16.52 36.38
C PRO A 600 -3.99 -17.15 37.76
N SER A 601 -5.05 -17.93 37.98
CA SER A 601 -5.29 -18.55 39.28
C SER A 601 -4.16 -19.50 39.62
N GLN A 602 -3.39 -19.14 40.65
CA GLN A 602 -2.48 -20.09 41.29
C GLN A 602 -3.32 -21.29 41.71
N ARG A 603 -3.06 -22.45 41.09
CA ARG A 603 -3.55 -23.73 41.59
C ARG A 603 -2.83 -23.99 42.90
N ILE A 604 -3.41 -23.50 43.99
CA ILE A 604 -3.04 -23.91 45.34
C ILE A 604 -3.18 -25.43 45.38
N PRO A 605 -2.08 -26.20 45.58
CA PRO A 605 -2.22 -27.63 45.84
C PRO A 605 -2.92 -27.80 47.19
N ILE A 606 -3.85 -28.75 47.25
CA ILE A 606 -4.52 -29.19 48.48
C ILE A 606 -3.56 -30.10 49.24
#